data_AF-R5CWQ7-F1
#
_entry.id   AF-R5CWQ7-F1
#
_cell.length_a   1.000
_cell.length_b   1.000
_cell.length_c   1.000
_cell.angle_alpha   90.00
_cell.angle_beta   90.00
_cell.angle_gamma   90.00
#
_symmetry.space_group_name_H-M   'P 1'
#
loop_
_entity.id
_entity.type
_entity.pdbx_description
1 polymer ?
#
loop_
_entity_poly.entity_id
_entity_poly.type
_entity_poly.pdbx_seq_one_letter_code
_entity_poly.pdbx_strand_id
1 'polypeptide(L)' 'MDLYKLFGEIIPEGTYSVREAASYLGVHRCTIYAYISHPERPLPFSRAESNARRRFLGKDLMVFKKNGIPKKGRKRKSSQ' A
#
# COMPACT_ATOMS: atom_id res chain seq x y z
N MET A 1 14.59 -16.04 -5.21
CA MET A 1 13.41 -15.16 -5.06
C MET A 1 13.80 -14.08 -4.07
N ASP A 2 14.10 -12.88 -4.56
CA ASP A 2 14.72 -11.77 -3.82
C ASP A 2 13.89 -11.32 -2.61
N LEU A 3 14.18 -11.93 -1.47
CA LEU A 3 13.61 -11.59 -0.16
C LEU A 3 14.25 -10.36 0.47
N TYR A 4 15.26 -9.75 -0.20
CA TYR A 4 16.13 -8.74 0.41
C TYR A 4 16.66 -7.72 -0.61
N LYS A 5 15.79 -7.11 -1.43
CA LYS A 5 16.00 -5.69 -1.81
C LYS A 5 15.29 -4.84 -0.76
N LEU A 6 15.66 -5.02 0.51
CA LEU A 6 16.64 -4.18 1.22
C LEU A 6 16.17 -2.72 1.20
N PHE A 7 15.50 -2.29 2.27
CA PHE A 7 15.41 -0.89 2.69
C PHE A 7 15.25 0.14 1.55
N GLY A 8 14.23 -0.02 0.71
CA GLY A 8 13.86 1.01 -0.26
C GLY A 8 13.36 2.24 0.49
N GLU A 9 14.27 3.18 0.78
CA GLU A 9 13.90 4.53 1.17
C GLU A 9 12.93 5.05 0.13
N ILE A 10 11.70 5.27 0.59
CA ILE A 10 10.67 5.84 -0.25
C ILE A 10 10.89 7.34 -0.25
N ILE A 11 11.05 7.92 -1.44
CA ILE A 11 11.21 9.36 -1.61
C ILE A 11 9.81 9.97 -1.55
N PRO A 12 9.55 10.97 -0.69
CA PRO A 12 8.21 11.55 -0.53
C PRO A 12 7.58 12.02 -1.86
N GLU A 13 8.39 12.59 -2.73
CA GLU A 13 8.03 13.13 -4.05
C GLU A 13 7.98 12.05 -5.15
N GLY A 14 8.50 10.84 -4.87
CA GLY A 14 8.54 9.73 -5.81
C GLY A 14 7.16 9.09 -6.02
N THR A 15 6.91 8.60 -7.24
CA THR A 15 5.69 7.82 -7.54
C THR A 15 5.99 6.34 -7.70
N TYR A 16 5.18 5.51 -7.03
CA TYR A 16 5.36 4.07 -6.93
C TYR A 16 4.18 3.32 -7.53
N SER A 17 4.43 2.15 -8.09
CA SER A 17 3.42 1.21 -8.58
C SER A 17 2.78 0.41 -7.43
N VAL A 18 1.72 -0.33 -7.74
CA VAL A 18 1.07 -1.26 -6.79
C VAL A 18 2.06 -2.24 -6.16
N ARG A 19 3.01 -2.75 -6.96
CA ARG A 19 3.96 -3.77 -6.51
C ARG A 19 4.99 -3.17 -5.54
N GLU A 20 5.49 -1.97 -5.83
CA GLU A 20 6.42 -1.24 -4.96
C GLU A 20 5.74 -0.81 -3.66
N ALA A 21 4.50 -0.29 -3.74
CA ALA A 21 3.68 0.03 -2.57
C ALA A 21 3.45 -1.20 -1.68
N ALA A 22 3.12 -2.35 -2.27
CA ALA A 22 2.92 -3.62 -1.55
C ALA A 22 4.20 -4.07 -0.84
N SER A 23 5.35 -3.98 -1.52
CA SER A 23 6.66 -4.27 -0.93
C SER A 23 6.98 -3.33 0.24
N TYR A 24 6.77 -2.02 0.09
CA TYR A 24 7.05 -1.03 1.14
C TYR A 24 6.16 -1.21 2.39
N LEU A 25 4.88 -1.52 2.18
CA LEU A 25 3.91 -1.75 3.25
C LEU A 25 4.02 -3.17 3.85
N GLY A 26 4.80 -4.07 3.24
CA GLY A 26 4.93 -5.46 3.70
C GLY A 26 3.64 -6.26 3.56
N VAL A 27 2.82 -5.97 2.55
CA VAL A 27 1.52 -6.62 2.31
C VAL A 27 1.46 -7.26 0.93
N HIS A 28 0.50 -8.16 0.73
CA HIS A 28 0.23 -8.71 -0.60
C HIS A 28 -0.37 -7.64 -1.52
N ARG A 29 -0.08 -7.72 -2.83
CA ARG A 29 -0.59 -6.78 -3.85
C ARG A 29 -2.11 -6.62 -3.82
N CYS A 30 -2.85 -7.67 -3.50
CA CYS A 30 -4.32 -7.62 -3.41
C CYS A 30 -4.80 -6.71 -2.28
N THR A 31 -4.03 -6.62 -1.19
CA THR A 31 -4.35 -5.78 -0.04
C THR A 31 -4.29 -4.30 -0.40
N ILE A 32 -3.41 -3.90 -1.32
CA ILE A 32 -3.35 -2.52 -1.83
C ILE A 32 -4.68 -2.11 -2.47
N TYR A 33 -5.32 -3.00 -3.25
CA TYR A 33 -6.63 -2.70 -3.83
C TYR A 33 -7.73 -2.55 -2.76
N ALA A 34 -7.66 -3.36 -1.70
CA ALA A 34 -8.57 -3.23 -0.57
C ALA A 34 -8.35 -1.92 0.21
N TYR A 35 -7.11 -1.44 0.29
CA TYR A 35 -6.80 -0.14 0.91
C TYR A 35 -7.28 1.02 0.06
N ILE A 36 -7.19 0.93 -1.27
CA ILE A 36 -7.75 1.96 -2.15
C ILE A 36 -9.26 2.12 -1.93
N SER A 37 -9.99 1.02 -1.74
CA SER A 37 -11.45 1.04 -1.53
C SER A 37 -11.85 1.03 -0.05
N HIS A 38 -10.94 1.37 0.87
CA HIS A 38 -11.24 1.33 2.30
C HIS A 38 -12.13 2.53 2.70
N PRO A 39 -13.25 2.32 3.41
CA PRO A 39 -14.22 3.38 3.71
C PRO A 39 -13.65 4.46 4.65
N GLU A 40 -12.93 4.06 5.70
CA GLU A 40 -12.45 5.02 6.71
C GLU A 40 -11.10 5.66 6.36
N ARG A 41 -10.20 4.91 5.71
CA ARG A 41 -8.81 5.31 5.47
C ARG A 41 -8.35 4.78 4.11
N PRO A 42 -8.85 5.36 3.01
CA PRO A 42 -8.44 4.94 1.68
C PRO A 42 -6.97 5.28 1.43
N LEU A 43 -6.24 4.39 0.75
CA LEU A 43 -4.89 4.68 0.28
C LEU A 43 -4.96 5.59 -0.96
N PRO A 44 -4.44 6.83 -0.91
CA PRO A 44 -4.51 7.76 -2.03
C PRO A 44 -3.73 7.23 -3.23
N PHE A 45 -4.29 7.41 -4.42
CA PHE A 45 -3.63 7.02 -5.67
C PHE A 45 -3.97 8.03 -6.76
N SER A 46 -3.02 8.28 -7.66
CA SER A 46 -3.23 9.02 -8.89
C SER A 46 -3.33 8.06 -10.07
N ARG A 47 -4.08 8.46 -11.10
CA ARG A 47 -4.08 7.79 -12.40
C ARG A 47 -3.16 8.61 -13.31
N ALA A 48 -2.09 8.00 -13.82
CA ALA A 48 -1.26 8.69 -14.80
C ALA A 48 -2.06 8.81 -16.11
N GLU A 49 -2.14 10.02 -16.64
CA GLU A 49 -2.98 10.37 -17.81
C GLU A 49 -2.62 9.55 -19.07
N SER A 50 -1.36 9.12 -19.18
CA SER A 50 -0.83 8.33 -20.30
C SER A 50 -1.01 6.81 -20.15
N ASN A 51 -1.16 6.31 -18.93
CA ASN A 51 -1.17 4.88 -18.65
C ASN A 51 -2.09 4.65 -17.46
N ALA A 52 -3.21 3.94 -17.67
CA ALA A 52 -4.25 3.63 -16.66
C ALA A 52 -3.76 2.89 -15.38
N ARG A 53 -2.45 2.76 -15.21
CA ARG A 53 -1.77 2.22 -14.04
C ARG A 53 -1.86 3.22 -12.89
N ARG A 54 -2.34 2.71 -11.76
CA ARG A 54 -2.41 3.46 -10.49
C ARG A 54 -1.00 3.72 -9.97
N ARG A 55 -0.75 4.97 -9.58
CA ARG A 55 0.50 5.40 -8.97
C ARG A 55 0.22 5.94 -7.57
N PHE A 56 1.15 5.69 -6.66
CA PHE A 56 1.08 6.07 -5.26
C PHE A 56 2.23 7.02 -4.96
N LEU A 57 1.95 8.11 -4.27
CA LEU A 57 2.99 9.05 -3.88
C LEU A 57 3.73 8.51 -2.65
N GLY A 58 5.04 8.69 -2.60
CA GLY A 58 5.86 8.18 -1.49
C GLY A 58 5.41 8.75 -0.14
N LYS A 59 5.10 10.04 -0.08
CA LYS A 59 4.60 10.69 1.14
C LYS A 59 3.33 10.03 1.67
N ASP A 60 2.43 9.63 0.76
CA ASP A 60 1.14 9.04 1.14
C ASP A 60 1.37 7.63 1.68
N LEU A 61 2.27 6.85 1.07
CA LEU A 61 2.68 5.53 1.56
C LEU A 61 3.36 5.61 2.94
N MET A 62 4.21 6.62 3.17
CA MET A 62 4.83 6.87 4.48
C MET A 62 3.79 7.22 5.55
N VAL A 63 2.91 8.18 5.25
CA VAL A 63 1.84 8.60 6.16
C VAL A 63 0.93 7.42 6.47
N PHE A 64 0.55 6.63 5.46
CA PHE A 64 -0.28 5.44 5.62
C PHE A 64 0.39 4.38 6.50
N LYS A 65 1.69 4.13 6.31
CA LYS A 65 2.47 3.19 7.15
C LYS A 65 2.59 3.68 8.59
N LYS A 66 2.89 4.97 8.80
CA LYS A 66 3.03 5.60 10.12
C LYS A 66 1.71 5.60 10.90
N ASN A 67 0.61 5.83 10.20
CA ASN A 67 -0.74 5.86 10.75
C ASN A 67 -1.30 4.49 11.19
N GLY A 68 -0.53 3.43 11.00
CA GLY A 68 -0.97 2.06 11.23
C GLY A 68 -1.77 1.54 10.05
N ILE A 69 -1.25 0.50 9.42
CA ILE A 69 -1.92 -0.18 8.31
C ILE A 69 -3.22 -0.81 8.84
N PRO A 70 -4.40 -0.46 8.30
CA PRO A 70 -5.66 -1.08 8.69
C PRO A 70 -5.56 -2.60 8.50
N LYS A 71 -5.48 -3.33 9.60
CA LYS A 71 -5.56 -4.80 9.56
C LYS A 71 -7.02 -5.12 9.29
N LYS A 72 -7.37 -5.44 8.03
CA LYS A 72 -8.62 -6.13 7.73
C LYS A 72 -8.62 -7.36 8.61
N GLY A 73 -9.47 -7.36 9.63
CA GLY A 73 -9.35 -8.26 10.77
C GLY A 73 -9.08 -9.67 10.28
N ARG A 74 -7.95 -10.27 10.71
CA ARG A 74 -7.78 -11.72 10.62
C ARG A 74 -9.05 -12.27 11.24
N LYS A 75 -9.91 -12.96 10.47
CA LYS A 75 -11.11 -13.62 11.00
C LYS A 75 -10.67 -14.33 12.27
N ARG A 76 -11.01 -13.79 13.43
CA ARG A 76 -10.92 -14.56 14.66
C ARG A 76 -12.00 -15.62 14.43
N LYS A 77 -11.61 -16.90 14.42
CA LYS A 77 -12.60 -17.94 14.63
C LYS A 77 -13.29 -17.53 15.93
N SER A 78 -14.56 -17.17 15.85
CA SER A 78 -15.41 -17.17 17.02
C SER A 78 -15.33 -18.58 17.55
N SER A 79 -14.63 -18.77 18.67
CA SER A 79 -14.83 -19.95 19.49
C SER A 79 -16.22 -19.78 20.09
N GLN A 80 -17.23 -20.35 19.45
CA GLN A 80 -18.45 -20.80 20.11
C GLN A 80 -18.31 -22.30 20.34
#